data_AF-A0A1G0FLS3-F1
#
_entry.id   AF-A0A1G0FLS3-F1
#
_cell.length_a   1.000
_cell.length_b   1.000
_cell.length_c   1.000
_cell.angle_alpha   90.00
_cell.angle_beta   90.00
_cell.angle_gamma   90.00
#
_symmetry.space_group_name_H-M   'P 1'
#
loop_
_entity.id
_entity.type
_entity.pdbx_description
1 polymer ?
#
loop_
_entity_poly.entity_id
_entity_poly.type
_entity_poly.pdbx_seq_one_letter_code
_entity_poly.pdbx_strand_id
1 'polypeptide(L)'
;MTTNTTAPQPLPTSFLRAAISARLAWGLIQAMAGPGQDVIIGAVQDPQFGALVMFGSGGIEVEGLGDVAFALAPLTIREAEALIDGTWAGRKLHGVRGQPPADREAVVRAVLAIGQMAIDLPQLAEVEVNPLRVHPEEFGALVMFGSGGIEVEGLGDVAFALAPLTLREAEALIDGTWAGRKLHGVRGQPPADREAVVRAVLAIGQMAIDLPQLAEVEVNPLRVHPEGKGALALDIRMRVHSEQKVNPPALREKP
;
A
#
# COMPACT_ATOMS: atom_id res chain seq x y z
N MET A 1 -27.10 -19.31 17.00
CA MET A 1 -25.78 -19.85 16.64
C MET A 1 -25.53 -19.57 15.17
N THR A 2 -24.83 -18.49 14.84
CA THR A 2 -24.47 -18.15 13.45
C THR A 2 -23.09 -17.52 13.47
N THR A 3 -22.07 -18.32 13.18
CA THR A 3 -20.70 -17.88 12.92
C THR A 3 -20.57 -17.69 11.42
N ASN A 4 -20.68 -16.45 10.95
CA ASN A 4 -20.26 -16.11 9.59
C ASN A 4 -18.83 -15.58 9.69
N THR A 5 -17.90 -16.51 9.80
CA THR A 5 -16.46 -16.27 9.75
C THR A 5 -16.04 -16.76 8.38
N THR A 6 -15.94 -15.87 7.39
CA THR A 6 -15.52 -16.26 6.05
C THR A 6 -14.00 -16.37 6.03
N ALA A 7 -13.49 -17.48 6.57
CA ALA A 7 -12.17 -17.97 6.20
C ALA A 7 -12.13 -18.09 4.66
N PRO A 8 -10.97 -17.84 4.01
CA PRO A 8 -10.86 -17.99 2.57
C PRO A 8 -11.31 -19.40 2.16
N GLN A 9 -12.40 -19.47 1.41
CA GLN A 9 -12.94 -20.72 0.91
C GLN A 9 -11.94 -21.29 -0.11
N PRO A 10 -11.63 -22.59 -0.08
CA PRO A 10 -10.81 -23.20 -1.12
C PRO A 10 -11.48 -22.98 -2.48
N LEU A 11 -10.68 -22.69 -3.51
CA LEU A 11 -11.17 -22.47 -4.87
C LEU A 11 -12.09 -23.64 -5.28
N PRO A 12 -13.32 -23.38 -5.74
CA PRO A 12 -14.26 -24.43 -6.08
C PRO A 12 -13.71 -25.30 -7.21
N THR A 13 -13.97 -26.60 -7.18
CA THR A 13 -13.48 -27.58 -8.16
C THR A 13 -13.87 -27.25 -9.60
N SER A 14 -14.92 -26.46 -9.79
CA SER A 14 -15.35 -25.90 -11.08
C SER A 14 -14.34 -24.91 -11.67
N PHE A 15 -13.67 -24.10 -10.85
CA PHE A 15 -12.62 -23.18 -11.27
C PHE A 15 -11.41 -23.95 -11.81
N LEU A 16 -10.98 -25.01 -11.10
CA LEU A 16 -9.89 -25.89 -11.54
C LEU A 16 -10.23 -26.60 -12.85
N ARG A 17 -11.48 -27.07 -13.02
CA ARG A 17 -11.93 -27.65 -14.29
C ARG A 17 -11.90 -26.64 -15.44
N ALA A 18 -12.37 -25.41 -15.23
CA ALA A 18 -12.34 -24.36 -16.25
C ALA A 18 -10.90 -23.96 -16.62
N ALA A 19 -10.02 -23.82 -15.63
CA ALA A 19 -8.61 -23.48 -15.82
C ALA A 19 -7.82 -24.55 -16.59
N ILE A 20 -8.06 -25.83 -16.27
CA ILE A 20 -7.46 -26.98 -16.97
C ILE A 20 -7.99 -27.07 -18.40
N SER A 21 -9.27 -26.77 -18.63
CA SER A 21 -9.88 -26.74 -19.97
C SER A 21 -9.33 -25.61 -20.85
N ALA A 22 -8.92 -24.49 -20.24
CA ALA A 22 -8.41 -23.30 -20.92
C ALA A 22 -6.89 -23.28 -21.15
N ARG A 23 -6.13 -24.33 -20.77
CA ARG A 23 -4.65 -24.37 -20.76
C ARG A 23 -4.03 -23.15 -20.04
N LEU A 24 -4.59 -22.74 -18.90
CA LEU A 24 -3.96 -21.70 -18.07
C LEU A 24 -2.64 -22.23 -17.48
N ALA A 25 -1.52 -21.60 -17.84
CA ALA A 25 -0.17 -22.00 -17.42
C ALA A 25 0.19 -21.52 -16.00
N TRP A 26 -0.55 -20.55 -15.46
CA TRP A 26 -0.32 -19.96 -14.13
C TRP A 26 -1.59 -19.26 -13.62
N GLY A 27 -1.63 -19.01 -12.30
CA GLY A 27 -2.66 -18.22 -11.64
C GLY A 27 -2.05 -17.44 -10.47
N LEU A 28 -2.57 -16.25 -10.19
CA LEU A 28 -2.15 -15.40 -9.09
C LEU A 28 -3.20 -15.47 -7.97
N ILE A 29 -2.78 -15.77 -6.74
CA ILE A 29 -3.64 -15.69 -5.55
C ILE A 29 -3.33 -14.35 -4.88
N GLN A 30 -4.35 -13.52 -4.67
CA GLN A 30 -4.24 -12.22 -4.01
C GLN A 30 -5.25 -12.12 -2.87
N ALA A 31 -4.92 -11.31 -1.86
CA ALA A 31 -5.88 -10.93 -0.84
C ALA A 31 -7.02 -10.10 -1.47
N MET A 32 -8.24 -10.29 -0.97
CA MET A 32 -9.37 -9.45 -1.40
C MET A 32 -9.30 -8.11 -0.67
N ALA A 33 -9.29 -7.01 -1.42
CA ALA A 33 -9.38 -5.68 -0.85
C ALA A 33 -10.68 -5.52 -0.03
N GLY A 34 -10.56 -4.89 1.15
CA GLY A 34 -11.70 -4.60 2.02
C GLY A 34 -12.71 -3.61 1.41
N PRO A 35 -13.73 -3.17 2.17
CA PRO A 35 -14.61 -2.10 1.72
C PRO A 35 -13.84 -0.77 1.57
N GLY A 36 -14.18 0.00 0.53
CA GLY A 36 -13.56 1.28 0.20
C GLY A 36 -14.24 1.92 -1.01
N GLN A 37 -13.80 3.12 -1.37
CA GLN A 37 -14.27 3.82 -2.56
C GLN A 37 -13.36 3.49 -3.75
N ASP A 38 -13.95 3.04 -4.87
CA ASP A 38 -13.20 2.79 -6.09
C ASP A 38 -13.01 4.06 -6.93
N VAL A 39 -11.78 4.28 -7.38
CA VAL A 39 -11.39 5.32 -8.34
C VAL A 39 -10.58 4.69 -9.47
N ILE A 40 -10.34 5.44 -10.54
CA ILE A 40 -9.40 5.09 -11.61
C ILE A 40 -8.29 6.12 -11.60
N ILE A 41 -7.07 5.63 -11.74
CA ILE A 41 -5.90 6.45 -12.02
C ILE A 41 -5.17 5.82 -13.20
N GLY A 42 -4.73 6.63 -14.14
CA GLY A 42 -3.90 6.13 -15.24
C GLY A 42 -3.08 7.22 -15.89
N ALA A 43 -2.27 6.83 -16.86
CA ALA A 43 -1.59 7.74 -17.74
C ALA A 43 -1.44 7.14 -19.14
N VAL A 44 -1.44 8.00 -20.15
CA VAL A 44 -1.24 7.65 -21.56
C VAL A 44 -0.18 8.57 -22.17
N GLN A 45 0.60 8.05 -23.12
CA GLN A 45 1.50 8.87 -23.94
C GLN A 45 0.74 9.44 -25.13
N ASP A 46 0.35 10.71 -25.02
CA ASP A 46 -0.25 11.43 -26.13
C ASP A 46 0.83 11.86 -27.16
N PRO A 47 0.63 11.64 -28.46
CA PRO A 47 1.62 12.00 -29.48
C PRO A 47 1.95 13.50 -29.58
N GLN A 48 1.05 14.37 -29.15
CA GLN A 48 1.20 15.83 -29.24
C GLN A 48 1.67 16.42 -27.91
N PHE A 49 1.14 15.93 -26.79
CA PHE A 49 1.34 16.54 -25.47
C PHE A 49 2.28 15.74 -24.55
N GLY A 50 2.61 14.50 -24.88
CA GLY A 50 3.39 13.61 -24.02
C GLY A 50 2.53 12.96 -22.94
N ALA A 51 3.11 12.76 -21.75
CA ALA A 51 2.46 12.05 -20.65
C ALA A 51 1.22 12.80 -20.12
N LEU A 52 0.04 12.20 -20.32
CA LEU A 52 -1.25 12.69 -19.85
C LEU A 52 -1.77 11.77 -18.74
N VAL A 53 -1.95 12.30 -17.54
CA VAL A 53 -2.49 11.57 -16.37
C VAL A 53 -4.00 11.74 -16.33
N MET A 54 -4.71 10.68 -15.95
CA MET A 54 -6.15 10.65 -15.78
C MET A 54 -6.56 10.25 -14.36
N PHE A 55 -7.66 10.82 -13.90
CA PHE A 55 -8.32 10.45 -12.65
C PHE A 55 -9.84 10.42 -12.84
N GLY A 56 -10.54 9.47 -12.23
CA GLY A 56 -12.00 9.39 -12.33
C GLY A 56 -12.64 8.34 -11.42
N SER A 57 -13.95 8.13 -11.63
CA SER A 57 -14.72 7.08 -10.94
C SER A 57 -14.31 5.67 -11.39
N GLY A 58 -14.19 4.71 -10.47
CA GLY A 58 -13.96 3.29 -10.78
C GLY A 58 -15.23 2.43 -10.84
N GLY A 59 -15.16 1.29 -11.53
CA GLY A 59 -16.25 0.31 -11.60
C GLY A 59 -17.35 0.63 -12.62
N ILE A 60 -18.57 0.11 -12.39
CA ILE A 60 -19.72 0.23 -13.30
C ILE A 60 -20.23 1.66 -13.54
N GLU A 61 -19.71 2.65 -12.80
CA GLU A 61 -20.08 4.07 -12.94
C GLU A 61 -19.31 4.76 -14.08
N VAL A 62 -18.29 4.12 -14.66
CA VAL A 62 -17.44 4.67 -15.74
C VAL A 62 -18.21 4.88 -17.06
N GLU A 63 -19.09 3.96 -17.44
CA GLU A 63 -19.69 3.95 -18.77
C GLU A 63 -20.85 4.95 -18.95
N GLY A 64 -21.35 5.55 -17.85
CA GLY A 64 -22.57 6.38 -17.88
C GLY A 64 -22.37 7.89 -17.69
N LEU A 65 -21.28 8.33 -17.04
CA LEU A 65 -21.18 9.71 -16.54
C LEU A 65 -20.02 10.54 -17.12
N GLY A 66 -19.02 9.93 -17.76
CA GLY A 66 -17.86 10.67 -18.27
C GLY A 66 -17.07 11.39 -17.16
N ASP A 67 -17.10 10.86 -15.94
CA ASP A 67 -16.46 11.45 -14.75
C ASP A 67 -14.95 11.16 -14.73
N VAL A 68 -14.24 11.77 -15.67
CA VAL A 68 -12.79 11.67 -15.82
C VAL A 68 -12.22 13.06 -16.06
N ALA A 69 -11.10 13.36 -15.42
CA ALA A 69 -10.31 14.55 -15.67
C ALA A 69 -8.90 14.16 -16.12
N PHE A 70 -8.24 15.06 -16.85
CA PHE A 70 -6.89 14.85 -17.38
C PHE A 70 -5.98 16.02 -17.03
N ALA A 71 -4.69 15.74 -16.82
CA ALA A 71 -3.65 16.74 -16.63
C ALA A 71 -2.31 16.25 -17.21
N LEU A 72 -1.46 17.19 -17.63
CA LEU A 72 -0.13 16.87 -18.13
C LEU A 72 0.83 16.58 -16.99
N ALA A 73 1.68 15.58 -17.16
CA ALA A 73 2.82 15.36 -16.29
C ALA A 73 4.03 16.20 -16.75
N PRO A 74 4.92 16.66 -15.84
CA PRO A 74 4.87 16.45 -14.39
C PRO A 74 3.81 17.31 -13.71
N LEU A 75 3.15 16.73 -12.69
CA LEU A 75 2.19 17.45 -11.87
C LEU A 75 2.84 17.90 -10.56
N THR A 76 2.52 19.10 -10.12
CA THR A 76 2.67 19.52 -8.73
C THR A 76 1.57 18.90 -7.87
N ILE A 77 1.77 18.90 -6.55
CA ILE A 77 0.75 18.48 -5.58
C ILE A 77 -0.57 19.22 -5.84
N ARG A 78 -0.52 20.55 -6.03
CA ARG A 78 -1.72 21.37 -6.28
C ARG A 78 -2.45 21.01 -7.58
N GLU A 79 -1.72 20.66 -8.62
CA GLU A 79 -2.33 20.23 -9.89
C GLU A 79 -2.97 18.84 -9.76
N ALA A 80 -2.33 17.92 -9.03
CA ALA A 80 -2.92 16.62 -8.72
C ALA A 80 -4.20 16.77 -7.86
N GLU A 81 -4.20 17.66 -6.87
CA GLU A 81 -5.39 17.98 -6.09
C GLU A 81 -6.51 18.56 -6.96
N ALA A 82 -6.20 19.51 -7.84
CA ALA A 82 -7.17 20.11 -8.74
C ALA A 82 -7.73 19.09 -9.76
N LEU A 83 -6.90 18.19 -10.26
CA LEU A 83 -7.31 17.08 -11.11
C LEU A 83 -8.34 16.19 -10.42
N ILE A 84 -8.05 15.80 -9.17
CA ILE A 84 -8.93 14.95 -8.36
C ILE A 84 -10.26 15.67 -8.08
N ASP A 85 -10.19 16.90 -7.55
CA ASP A 85 -11.37 17.68 -7.15
C ASP A 85 -12.27 18.07 -8.34
N GLY A 86 -11.72 18.03 -9.57
CA GLY A 86 -12.44 18.23 -10.82
C GLY A 86 -13.44 17.12 -11.15
N THR A 87 -13.42 16.00 -10.44
CA THR A 87 -14.30 14.84 -10.66
C THR A 87 -15.35 14.68 -9.54
N TRP A 88 -16.44 13.97 -9.83
CA TRP A 88 -17.39 13.53 -8.83
C TRP A 88 -16.77 12.47 -7.89
N ALA A 89 -15.96 11.54 -8.42
CA ALA A 89 -15.18 10.61 -7.61
C ALA A 89 -14.31 11.32 -6.57
N GLY A 90 -13.55 12.34 -6.98
CA GLY A 90 -12.69 13.10 -6.06
C GLY A 90 -13.49 13.82 -4.98
N ARG A 91 -14.62 14.42 -5.36
CA ARG A 91 -15.53 15.05 -4.37
C ARG A 91 -16.09 14.05 -3.35
N LYS A 92 -16.35 12.81 -3.77
CA LYS A 92 -16.85 11.74 -2.91
C LYS A 92 -15.79 11.26 -1.89
N LEU A 93 -14.50 11.45 -2.18
CA LEU A 93 -13.40 11.16 -1.22
C LEU A 93 -13.49 12.00 0.07
N HIS A 94 -14.13 13.17 0.04
CA HIS A 94 -14.39 13.96 1.25
C HIS A 94 -15.40 13.32 2.21
N GLY A 95 -16.00 12.20 1.83
CA GLY A 95 -17.06 11.52 2.57
C GLY A 95 -18.44 11.95 2.08
N VAL A 96 -19.33 10.97 1.95
CA VAL A 96 -20.74 11.19 1.61
C VAL A 96 -21.63 10.42 2.58
N ARG A 97 -22.63 11.11 3.14
CA ARG A 97 -23.72 10.60 3.99
C ARG A 97 -23.47 9.21 4.63
N GLY A 98 -22.83 9.20 5.79
CA GLY A 98 -22.62 7.99 6.59
C GLY A 98 -21.38 7.18 6.23
N GLN A 99 -20.60 7.61 5.23
CA GLN A 99 -19.26 7.07 4.95
C GLN A 99 -18.19 8.04 5.48
N PRO A 100 -17.15 7.53 6.16
CA PRO A 100 -16.02 8.35 6.57
C PRO A 100 -15.26 8.90 5.35
N PRO A 101 -14.52 10.01 5.49
CA PRO A 101 -13.60 10.48 4.46
C PRO A 101 -12.58 9.40 4.08
N ALA A 102 -12.26 9.31 2.79
CA ALA A 102 -11.22 8.43 2.27
C ALA A 102 -9.83 9.08 2.45
N ASP A 103 -8.77 8.28 2.44
CA ASP A 103 -7.38 8.78 2.45
C ASP A 103 -7.04 9.48 1.13
N ARG A 104 -7.40 10.77 1.05
CA ARG A 104 -7.18 11.61 -0.13
C ARG A 104 -5.69 11.85 -0.38
N GLU A 105 -4.86 11.90 0.66
CA GLU A 105 -3.43 12.10 0.49
C GLU A 105 -2.79 10.91 -0.23
N ALA A 106 -3.21 9.67 0.09
CA ALA A 106 -2.79 8.49 -0.65
C ALA A 106 -3.16 8.56 -2.14
N VAL A 107 -4.34 9.07 -2.47
CA VAL A 107 -4.77 9.27 -3.87
C VAL A 107 -3.88 10.30 -4.58
N VAL A 108 -3.60 11.44 -3.93
CA VAL A 108 -2.69 12.46 -4.49
C VAL A 108 -1.31 11.86 -4.75
N ARG A 109 -0.75 11.10 -3.79
CA ARG A 109 0.54 10.41 -3.97
C ARG A 109 0.50 9.42 -5.13
N ALA A 110 -0.59 8.67 -5.30
CA ALA A 110 -0.75 7.73 -6.40
C ALA A 110 -0.80 8.44 -7.77
N VAL A 111 -1.54 9.55 -7.89
CA VAL A 111 -1.58 10.39 -9.11
C VAL A 111 -0.18 10.90 -9.47
N LEU A 112 0.55 11.44 -8.48
CA LEU A 112 1.91 11.94 -8.69
C LEU A 112 2.87 10.81 -9.11
N ALA A 113 2.76 9.64 -8.48
CA ALA A 113 3.59 8.48 -8.81
C ALA A 113 3.33 7.96 -10.23
N ILE A 114 2.06 7.89 -10.65
CA ILE A 114 1.69 7.51 -12.02
C ILE A 114 2.18 8.55 -13.03
N GLY A 115 2.04 9.84 -12.74
CA GLY A 115 2.57 10.91 -13.58
C GLY A 115 4.08 10.86 -13.74
N GLN A 116 4.82 10.65 -12.64
CA GLN A 116 6.27 10.52 -12.69
C GLN A 116 6.70 9.25 -13.46
N MET A 117 6.02 8.13 -13.24
CA MET A 117 6.28 6.88 -13.96
C MET A 117 6.12 7.05 -15.48
N ALA A 118 5.08 7.74 -15.92
CA ALA A 118 4.86 8.01 -17.35
C ALA A 118 5.98 8.88 -17.96
N ILE A 119 6.55 9.83 -17.20
CA ILE A 119 7.71 10.61 -17.64
C ILE A 119 8.96 9.74 -17.73
N ASP A 120 9.21 8.94 -16.70
CA ASP A 120 10.42 8.13 -16.58
C ASP A 120 10.45 6.97 -17.58
N LEU A 121 9.28 6.54 -18.07
CA LEU A 121 9.11 5.45 -19.02
C LEU A 121 8.37 5.91 -20.30
N PRO A 122 9.00 6.68 -21.20
CA PRO A 122 8.34 7.15 -22.44
C PRO A 122 7.84 6.02 -23.35
N GLN A 123 8.40 4.80 -23.23
CA GLN A 123 7.95 3.61 -23.95
C GLN A 123 6.66 2.98 -23.39
N LEU A 124 6.21 3.39 -22.21
CA LEU A 124 4.95 2.96 -21.62
C LEU A 124 3.81 3.68 -22.33
N ALA A 125 3.13 3.00 -23.26
CA ALA A 125 2.04 3.59 -24.02
C ALA A 125 0.87 4.04 -23.12
N GLU A 126 0.52 3.19 -22.16
CA GLU A 126 -0.59 3.40 -21.23
C GLU A 126 -0.35 2.61 -19.94
N VAL A 127 -0.83 3.15 -18.82
CA VAL A 127 -0.99 2.46 -17.55
C VAL A 127 -2.32 2.86 -16.93
N GLU A 128 -3.06 1.89 -16.41
CA GLU A 128 -4.32 2.13 -15.71
C GLU A 128 -4.39 1.25 -14.47
N VAL A 129 -4.83 1.84 -13.36
CA VAL A 129 -5.22 1.15 -12.14
C VAL A 129 -6.73 1.30 -11.98
N ASN A 130 -7.45 0.22 -12.28
CA ASN A 130 -8.91 0.21 -12.29
C ASN A 130 -9.48 -1.15 -11.80
N PRO A 131 -10.18 -1.19 -10.65
CA PRO A 131 -10.32 -0.09 -9.69
C PRO A 131 -9.07 0.06 -8.80
N LEU A 132 -8.73 1.31 -8.47
CA LEU A 132 -7.97 1.61 -7.26
C LEU A 132 -8.95 1.79 -6.10
N ARG A 133 -8.88 0.90 -5.11
CA ARG A 133 -9.73 1.01 -3.91
C ARG A 133 -9.09 1.89 -2.85
N VAL A 134 -9.77 2.97 -2.48
CA VAL A 134 -9.36 3.93 -1.46
C VAL A 134 -10.09 3.63 -0.15
N HIS A 135 -9.33 3.43 0.92
CA HIS A 135 -9.85 3.17 2.25
C HIS A 135 -10.08 4.47 3.03
N PRO A 136 -10.83 4.46 4.15
CA PRO A 136 -10.96 5.60 5.04
C PRO A 136 -9.59 6.14 5.49
N GLU A 137 -9.53 7.42 5.83
CA GLU A 137 -8.34 8.02 6.43
C GLU A 137 -8.08 7.35 7.80
N GLU A 138 -7.07 6.49 7.84
CA GLU A 138 -6.53 5.89 9.05
C GLU A 138 -5.12 6.43 9.27
N PHE A 139 -4.66 6.48 10.52
CA PHE A 139 -3.28 6.93 10.83
C PHE A 139 -2.20 6.04 10.18
N GLY A 140 -2.60 4.93 9.55
CA GLY A 140 -1.71 3.99 8.87
C GLY A 140 -0.93 3.12 9.85
N ALA A 141 -0.31 2.06 9.34
CA ALA A 141 0.60 1.26 10.16
C ALA A 141 1.89 2.06 10.42
N LEU A 142 2.29 2.13 11.69
CA LEU A 142 3.54 2.75 12.09
C LEU A 142 4.68 1.72 12.01
N VAL A 143 5.68 2.00 11.19
CA VAL A 143 6.92 1.21 11.12
C VAL A 143 7.97 1.86 12.00
N MET A 144 8.50 1.08 12.94
CA MET A 144 9.61 1.46 13.80
C MET A 144 10.87 0.70 13.40
N PHE A 145 12.00 1.39 13.27
CA PHE A 145 13.31 0.78 13.07
C PHE A 145 14.28 1.30 14.13
N GLY A 146 15.16 0.42 14.64
CA GLY A 146 16.13 0.80 15.66
C GLY A 146 16.87 -0.37 16.27
N SER A 147 17.81 -0.07 17.18
CA SER A 147 18.51 -1.09 17.97
C SER A 147 17.59 -1.68 19.04
N GLY A 148 17.63 -3.00 19.27
CA GLY A 148 16.93 -3.65 20.40
C GLY A 148 17.77 -3.71 21.68
N GLY A 149 17.11 -3.94 22.83
CA GLY A 149 17.77 -4.16 24.13
C GLY A 149 18.00 -2.91 24.98
N ILE A 150 18.95 -2.96 25.91
CA ILE A 150 19.28 -1.88 26.86
C ILE A 150 19.77 -0.57 26.21
N GLU A 151 20.10 -0.58 24.92
CA GLU A 151 20.48 0.63 24.17
C GLU A 151 19.28 1.57 23.90
N VAL A 152 18.03 1.05 23.95
CA VAL A 152 16.80 1.83 23.71
C VAL A 152 16.56 2.89 24.79
N GLU A 153 16.78 2.55 26.06
CA GLU A 153 16.52 3.46 27.20
C GLU A 153 17.60 4.55 27.36
N GLY A 154 18.80 4.36 26.79
CA GLY A 154 19.94 5.27 26.95
C GLY A 154 20.23 6.20 25.77
N LEU A 155 19.88 5.80 24.53
CA LEU A 155 20.25 6.53 23.31
C LEU A 155 19.05 6.98 22.46
N GLY A 156 17.85 6.42 22.67
CA GLY A 156 16.68 6.72 21.83
C GLY A 156 16.91 6.35 20.36
N ASP A 157 17.67 5.27 20.10
CA ASP A 157 18.05 4.84 18.74
C ASP A 157 16.90 4.15 18.01
N VAL A 158 15.84 4.91 17.78
CA VAL A 158 14.65 4.50 17.05
C VAL A 158 14.20 5.61 16.12
N ALA A 159 13.69 5.22 14.96
CA ALA A 159 13.02 6.11 14.02
C ALA A 159 11.67 5.50 13.63
N PHE A 160 10.75 6.37 13.22
CA PHE A 160 9.39 6.00 12.87
C PHE A 160 9.03 6.53 11.49
N ALA A 161 8.25 5.76 10.75
CA ALA A 161 7.63 6.17 9.49
C ALA A 161 6.25 5.50 9.35
N LEU A 162 5.37 6.11 8.56
CA LEU A 162 4.08 5.52 8.23
C LEU A 162 4.22 4.63 7.01
N ALA A 163 3.49 3.51 6.99
CA ALA A 163 3.32 2.69 5.82
C ALA A 163 2.17 3.21 4.93
N PRO A 164 2.23 2.99 3.60
CA PRO A 164 3.32 2.36 2.86
C PRO A 164 4.55 3.26 2.76
N LEU A 165 5.74 2.66 2.83
CA LEU A 165 7.00 3.39 2.65
C LEU A 165 7.44 3.28 1.19
N THR A 166 7.85 4.41 0.62
CA THR A 166 8.71 4.41 -0.56
C THR A 166 10.11 3.90 -0.21
N LEU A 167 10.89 3.50 -1.23
CA LEU A 167 12.29 3.12 -1.06
C LEU A 167 13.07 4.21 -0.31
N ARG A 168 12.89 5.47 -0.71
CA ARG A 168 13.58 6.62 -0.12
C ARG A 168 13.20 6.86 1.34
N GLU A 169 11.93 6.67 1.69
CA GLU A 169 11.47 6.78 3.09
C GLU A 169 12.01 5.66 3.94
N ALA A 170 12.06 4.42 3.43
CA ALA A 170 12.66 3.30 4.13
C ALA A 170 14.17 3.51 4.37
N GLU A 171 14.89 4.01 3.36
CA GLU A 171 16.30 4.38 3.50
C GLU A 171 16.51 5.49 4.55
N ALA A 172 15.71 6.55 4.49
CA ALA A 172 15.78 7.65 5.46
C ALA A 172 15.45 7.19 6.88
N LEU A 173 14.46 6.30 7.05
CA LEU A 173 14.11 5.68 8.32
C LEU A 173 15.31 4.93 8.91
N ILE A 174 15.99 4.10 8.10
CA ILE A 174 17.14 3.31 8.52
C ILE A 174 18.32 4.23 8.87
N ASP A 175 18.70 5.13 7.97
CA ASP A 175 19.87 6.00 8.13
C ASP A 175 19.70 7.04 9.26
N GLY A 176 18.45 7.31 9.65
CA GLY A 176 18.07 8.10 10.82
C GLY A 176 18.53 7.50 12.15
N THR A 177 18.87 6.21 12.17
CA THR A 177 19.28 5.47 13.38
C THR A 177 20.78 5.14 13.37
N TRP A 178 21.36 5.01 14.55
CA TRP A 178 22.68 4.42 14.76
C TRP A 178 22.74 2.96 14.32
N ALA A 179 21.70 2.16 14.56
CA ALA A 179 21.58 0.80 14.02
C ALA A 179 21.75 0.76 12.49
N GLY A 180 21.11 1.67 11.76
CA GLY A 180 21.27 1.80 10.31
C GLY A 180 22.66 2.29 9.91
N ARG A 181 23.19 3.31 10.58
CA ARG A 181 24.55 3.82 10.28
C ARG A 181 25.64 2.77 10.46
N LYS A 182 25.49 1.87 11.43
CA LYS A 182 26.41 0.73 11.64
C LYS A 182 26.46 -0.22 10.43
N LEU A 183 25.43 -0.27 9.58
CA LEU A 183 25.40 -1.12 8.39
C LEU A 183 26.46 -0.73 7.36
N HIS A 184 26.94 0.52 7.37
CA HIS A 184 28.05 0.95 6.51
C HIS A 184 29.43 0.40 6.95
N GLY A 185 29.49 -0.34 8.05
CA GLY A 185 30.72 -0.84 8.65
C GLY A 185 31.29 0.14 9.67
N VAL A 186 31.82 -0.40 10.78
CA VAL A 186 32.38 0.41 11.88
C VAL A 186 33.66 -0.24 12.40
N ARG A 187 34.72 0.57 12.60
CA ARG A 187 35.98 0.17 13.25
C ARG A 187 36.54 -1.18 12.75
N GLY A 188 36.74 -1.30 11.43
CA GLY A 188 37.37 -2.47 10.81
C GLY A 188 36.42 -3.63 10.52
N GLN A 189 35.14 -3.52 10.86
CA GLN A 189 34.11 -4.44 10.39
C GLN A 189 33.67 -4.08 8.96
N PRO A 190 33.50 -5.06 8.06
CA PRO A 190 33.00 -4.80 6.72
C PRO A 190 31.53 -4.32 6.76
N PRO A 191 31.06 -3.64 5.70
CA PRO A 191 29.65 -3.30 5.54
C PRO A 191 28.74 -4.54 5.62
N ALA A 192 27.58 -4.35 6.23
CA ALA A 192 26.51 -5.32 6.26
C ALA A 192 25.58 -5.13 5.06
N ASP A 193 24.75 -6.14 4.75
CA ASP A 193 23.78 -6.09 3.67
C ASP A 193 22.61 -5.14 4.00
N ARG A 194 22.83 -3.83 3.79
CA ARG A 194 21.84 -2.78 4.00
C ARG A 194 20.62 -2.97 3.09
N GLU A 195 20.82 -3.41 1.86
CA GLU A 195 19.73 -3.64 0.91
C GLU A 195 18.73 -4.67 1.44
N ALA A 196 19.23 -5.74 2.09
CA ALA A 196 18.37 -6.71 2.75
C ALA A 196 17.53 -6.13 3.89
N VAL A 197 18.08 -5.17 4.65
CA VAL A 197 17.34 -4.45 5.70
C VAL A 197 16.25 -3.57 5.09
N VAL A 198 16.58 -2.81 4.05
CA VAL A 198 15.62 -1.97 3.31
C VAL A 198 14.46 -2.82 2.78
N ARG A 199 14.77 -3.95 2.12
CA ARG A 199 13.74 -4.88 1.64
C ARG A 199 12.87 -5.44 2.76
N ALA A 200 13.45 -5.74 3.93
CA ALA A 200 12.69 -6.22 5.08
C ALA A 200 11.73 -5.16 5.63
N VAL A 201 12.21 -3.91 5.79
CA VAL A 201 11.37 -2.77 6.23
C VAL A 201 10.21 -2.53 5.27
N LEU A 202 10.48 -2.51 3.95
CA LEU A 202 9.44 -2.37 2.92
C LEU A 202 8.44 -3.52 2.97
N ALA A 203 8.91 -4.76 3.11
CA ALA A 203 8.05 -5.94 3.17
C ALA A 203 7.16 -5.93 4.44
N ILE A 204 7.69 -5.52 5.59
CA ILE A 204 6.92 -5.40 6.84
C ILE A 204 5.89 -4.28 6.74
N GLY A 205 6.28 -3.12 6.18
CA GLY A 205 5.36 -2.00 5.94
C GLY A 205 4.21 -2.41 5.02
N GLN A 206 4.50 -3.13 3.93
CA GLN A 206 3.47 -3.65 3.02
C GLN A 206 2.59 -4.71 3.70
N MET A 207 3.18 -5.62 4.48
CA MET A 207 2.44 -6.65 5.21
C MET A 207 1.42 -6.05 6.19
N ALA A 208 1.77 -4.95 6.86
CA ALA A 208 0.86 -4.27 7.77
C ALA A 208 -0.35 -3.65 7.07
N ILE A 209 -0.24 -3.32 5.78
CA ILE A 209 -1.34 -2.84 4.94
C ILE A 209 -2.18 -4.01 4.44
N ASP A 210 -1.51 -5.07 3.98
CA ASP A 210 -2.16 -6.23 3.36
C ASP A 210 -2.93 -7.09 4.38
N LEU A 211 -2.63 -6.95 5.67
CA LEU A 211 -3.24 -7.70 6.77
C LEU A 211 -3.92 -6.76 7.76
N PRO A 212 -5.16 -6.28 7.52
CA PRO A 212 -5.86 -5.36 8.41
C PRO A 212 -6.05 -5.89 9.85
N GLN A 213 -6.08 -7.22 10.01
CA GLN A 213 -6.14 -7.87 11.31
C GLN A 213 -4.82 -7.81 12.09
N LEU A 214 -3.72 -7.37 11.48
CA LEU A 214 -2.40 -7.33 12.10
C LEU A 214 -2.33 -6.15 13.08
N ALA A 215 -2.28 -6.47 14.37
CA ALA A 215 -2.14 -5.46 15.43
C ALA A 215 -0.68 -5.04 15.60
N GLU A 216 0.27 -5.98 15.47
CA GLU A 216 1.69 -5.73 15.64
C GLU A 216 2.53 -6.84 14.99
N VAL A 217 3.67 -6.45 14.41
CA VAL A 217 4.76 -7.35 14.03
C VAL A 217 6.04 -6.83 14.66
N GLU A 218 6.68 -7.67 15.46
CA GLU A 218 8.00 -7.40 16.02
C GLU A 218 8.99 -8.39 15.40
N VAL A 219 10.02 -7.88 14.74
CA VAL A 219 11.16 -8.68 14.27
C VAL A 219 12.36 -8.35 15.15
N ASN A 220 12.68 -9.26 16.07
CA ASN A 220 13.71 -8.99 17.07
C ASN A 220 14.39 -10.29 17.53
N PRO A 221 15.64 -10.58 17.14
CA PRO A 221 16.55 -9.74 16.36
C PRO A 221 16.50 -10.04 14.84
N LEU A 222 16.74 -9.00 14.04
CA LEU A 222 17.11 -9.11 12.62
C LEU A 222 18.64 -9.20 12.50
N ARG A 223 19.17 -10.38 12.17
CA ARG A 223 20.61 -10.58 11.95
C ARG A 223 20.97 -10.25 10.50
N VAL A 224 21.80 -9.22 10.30
CA VAL A 224 22.27 -8.82 8.97
C VAL A 224 23.63 -9.45 8.70
N HIS A 225 23.81 -10.06 7.54
CA HIS A 225 25.08 -10.66 7.11
C HIS A 225 25.94 -9.64 6.34
N PRO A 226 27.20 -9.97 5.99
CA PRO A 226 28.00 -9.11 5.13
C PRO A 226 27.29 -8.79 3.82
N GLU A 227 27.67 -7.67 3.20
CA GLU A 227 27.08 -7.19 1.95
C GLU A 227 26.87 -8.30 0.89
N GLY A 228 25.64 -8.37 0.34
CA GLY A 228 25.22 -9.38 -0.64
C GLY A 228 24.86 -10.76 -0.07
N LYS A 229 24.88 -10.95 1.26
CA LYS A 229 24.54 -12.22 1.93
C LYS A 229 23.16 -12.23 2.60
N GLY A 230 22.43 -11.12 2.56
CA GLY A 230 21.08 -11.00 3.07
C GLY A 230 20.98 -10.71 4.58
N ALA A 231 19.77 -10.85 5.09
CA ALA A 231 19.44 -10.74 6.51
C ALA A 231 18.50 -11.88 6.91
N LEU A 232 18.51 -12.24 8.19
CA LEU A 232 17.71 -13.31 8.77
C LEU A 232 17.01 -12.82 10.03
N ALA A 233 15.68 -12.87 10.05
CA ALA A 233 14.90 -12.72 11.27
C ALA A 233 15.08 -13.98 12.13
N LEU A 234 15.62 -13.83 13.33
CA LEU A 234 15.82 -14.97 14.25
C LEU A 234 14.58 -15.28 15.09
N ASP A 235 13.77 -14.25 15.37
CA ASP A 235 12.47 -14.37 16.00
C ASP A 235 11.51 -13.34 15.39
N ILE A 236 10.25 -13.75 15.24
CA ILE A 236 9.17 -12.89 14.75
C ILE A 236 7.97 -13.13 15.66
N ARG A 237 7.51 -12.07 16.31
CA ARG A 237 6.26 -12.08 17.07
C ARG A 237 5.21 -11.29 16.31
N MET A 238 4.05 -11.90 16.12
CA MET A 238 2.90 -11.25 15.49
C MET A 238 1.72 -11.28 16.43
N ARG A 239 1.02 -10.16 16.54
CA ARG A 239 -0.27 -10.06 17.22
C ARG A 239 -1.33 -9.69 16.20
N VAL A 240 -2.45 -10.40 16.24
CA VAL A 240 -3.61 -10.09 15.41
C VAL A 240 -4.78 -9.67 16.30
N HIS A 241 -5.57 -8.71 15.85
CA HIS A 241 -6.84 -8.38 16.46
C HIS A 241 -7.79 -9.58 16.31
N SER A 242 -8.45 -9.97 17.40
CA SER A 242 -9.60 -10.89 17.30
C SER A 242 -10.71 -10.18 16.53
N GLU A 243 -11.30 -10.81 15.51
CA GLU A 243 -12.40 -10.25 14.72
C GLU A 243 -13.40 -9.48 15.58
N GLN A 244 -13.58 -8.18 15.32
CA GLN A 244 -14.76 -7.48 15.79
C GLN A 244 -15.96 -8.10 15.08
N LYS A 245 -16.82 -8.79 15.84
CA LYS A 245 -18.17 -9.13 15.38
C LYS A 245 -18.87 -7.81 15.03
N VAL A 246 -18.96 -7.49 13.75
CA VAL A 246 -19.88 -6.47 13.27
C VAL A 246 -21.28 -6.98 13.60
N ASN A 247 -21.90 -6.39 14.63
CA ASN A 247 -23.31 -6.66 14.89
C ASN A 247 -24.10 -6.19 13.66
N PRO A 248 -24.91 -7.06 13.03
CA PRO A 248 -25.76 -6.60 11.94
C PRO A 248 -26.68 -5.49 12.47
N PRO A 249 -26.96 -4.45 11.66
CA PRO A 249 -27.86 -3.39 12.07
C PRO A 249 -29.21 -4.00 12.46
N ALA A 250 -29.72 -3.61 13.63
CA ALA A 250 -31.03 -4.05 14.09
C ALA A 250 -32.06 -3.75 13.01
N LEU A 251 -32.69 -4.79 12.48
CA LEU A 251 -33.85 -4.66 11.62
C LEU A 251 -34.92 -3.92 12.43
N ARG A 252 -35.12 -2.63 12.12
CA ARG A 252 -36.30 -1.91 12.58
C ARG A 252 -37.49 -2.53 11.85
N GLU A 253 -38.28 -3.29 12.59
CA GLU A 253 -39.63 -3.64 12.15
C GLU A 253 -40.38 -2.32 11.88
N LYS A 254 -40.86 -2.15 10.65
CA LYS A 254 -41.72 -1.03 10.30
C LYS A 254 -43.08 -1.23 11.00
N PRO A 255 -43.69 -0.17 11.54
CA PRO A 255 -45.05 -0.22 12.07
C PRO A 255 -46.09 -0.49 10.98
#